data_AF-A0A0R0IGT7-F1
#
_entry.id   AF-A0A0R0IGT7-F1
#
_cell.length_a   1.000
_cell.length_b   1.000
_cell.length_c   1.000
_cell.angle_alpha   90.00
_cell.angle_beta   90.00
_cell.angle_gamma   90.00
#
_symmetry.space_group_name_H-M   'P 1'
#
loop_
_entity.id
_entity.type
_entity.pdbx_description
1 polymer ?
#
loop_
_entity_poly.entity_id
_entity_poly.type
_entity_poly.pdbx_seq_one_letter_code
_entity_poly.pdbx_strand_id
1 'polypeptide(L)'
;MHKQLFNSDVNPNSNRLSMPIKEIMCNFFTEAEIEKLDEGTEGKGRLLGLEVTVLDPCLREFTLPSKKWGMQRTDTYNLVKNWNNIISVNNF
;
A
#
# COMPACT_ATOMS: atom_id res chain seq x y z
N MET A 1 7.06 -8.75 12.73
CA MET A 1 6.95 -7.27 12.64
C MET A 1 5.48 -6.93 12.41
N HIS A 2 4.92 -5.92 13.07
CA HIS A 2 3.53 -5.55 12.90
C HIS A 2 3.39 -4.02 12.93
N LYS A 3 2.41 -3.49 12.20
CA LYS A 3 1.99 -2.10 12.24
C LYS A 3 0.71 -2.00 13.07
N GLN A 4 0.63 -1.02 13.96
CA GLN A 4 -0.66 -0.62 14.54
C GLN A 4 -1.46 0.15 13.49
N LEU A 5 -2.71 -0.27 13.23
CA LEU A 5 -3.61 0.45 12.34
C LEU A 5 -4.03 1.77 13.00
N PHE A 6 -4.02 2.84 12.20
CA PHE A 6 -4.54 4.14 12.62
C PHE A 6 -5.95 4.34 12.06
N ASN A 7 -6.69 5.31 12.62
CA ASN A 7 -8.03 5.65 12.12
C ASN A 7 -8.02 6.00 10.62
N SER A 8 -6.92 6.57 10.10
CA SER A 8 -6.76 6.83 8.67
C SER A 8 -6.71 5.58 7.81
N ASP A 9 -6.23 4.46 8.35
CA ASP A 9 -6.10 3.19 7.63
C ASP A 9 -7.45 2.45 7.57
N VAL A 10 -8.32 2.60 8.58
CA VAL A 10 -9.62 1.91 8.63
C VAL A 10 -10.79 2.78 8.18
N ASN A 11 -10.59 4.09 7.99
CA ASN A 11 -11.64 4.99 7.51
C ASN A 11 -12.03 4.66 6.06
N PRO A 12 -13.32 4.33 5.79
CA PRO A 12 -13.78 3.97 4.45
C PRO A 12 -13.54 5.05 3.38
N ASN A 13 -13.47 6.32 3.78
CA ASN A 13 -13.22 7.44 2.87
C ASN A 13 -11.75 7.52 2.42
N SER A 14 -10.82 6.96 3.19
CA SER A 14 -9.38 6.94 2.83
C SER A 14 -9.06 5.80 1.87
N ASN A 15 -9.66 4.63 2.09
CA ASN A 15 -9.48 3.40 1.29
C ASN A 15 -8.02 3.08 0.96
N ARG A 16 -7.17 3.16 1.99
CA ARG A 16 -5.74 2.85 1.91
C ARG A 16 -5.15 2.40 3.23
N LEU A 17 -4.09 1.60 3.16
CA LEU A 17 -3.16 1.36 4.26
C LEU A 17 -1.84 2.08 3.96
N SER A 18 -1.38 2.93 4.88
CA SER A 18 -0.11 3.65 4.75
C SER A 18 1.01 3.01 5.56
N MET A 19 2.11 2.65 4.90
CA MET A 19 3.28 1.99 5.48
C MET A 19 4.53 2.86 5.24
N PRO A 20 4.94 3.71 6.22
CA PRO A 20 6.14 4.51 6.10
C PRO A 20 7.37 3.62 5.90
N ILE A 21 8.21 3.93 4.91
CA ILE A 21 9.36 3.07 4.55
C ILE A 21 10.31 2.90 5.74
N LYS A 22 10.52 3.95 6.54
CA LYS A 22 11.37 3.89 7.75
C LYS A 22 10.90 2.88 8.81
N GLU A 23 9.64 2.44 8.76
CA GLU A 23 9.04 1.47 9.72
C GLU A 23 9.06 0.04 9.18
N ILE A 24 9.45 -0.14 7.92
CA ILE A 24 9.57 -1.45 7.26
C ILE A 24 10.99 -1.97 7.49
N MET A 25 11.11 -3.09 8.21
CA MET A 25 12.42 -3.70 8.48
C MET A 25 12.78 -4.84 7.51
N CYS A 26 11.93 -5.17 6.55
CA CYS A 26 12.21 -6.19 5.54
C CYS A 26 11.93 -5.65 4.14
N ASN A 27 12.85 -5.92 3.21
CA ASN A 27 12.63 -5.60 1.81
C ASN A 27 11.69 -6.66 1.23
N PHE A 28 10.52 -6.22 0.78
CA PHE A 28 9.54 -7.09 0.09
C PHE A 28 9.36 -6.72 -1.38
N PHE A 29 9.99 -5.63 -1.84
CA PHE A 29 10.14 -5.31 -3.25
C PHE A 29 11.59 -5.52 -3.67
N THR A 30 11.77 -6.03 -4.88
CA THR A 30 13.02 -6.01 -5.62
C THR A 30 13.32 -4.58 -6.10
N GLU A 31 14.57 -4.29 -6.45
CA GLU A 31 14.96 -2.97 -6.98
C GLU A 31 14.16 -2.60 -8.23
N ALA A 32 13.96 -3.56 -9.16
CA ALA A 32 13.16 -3.36 -10.36
C ALA A 32 11.68 -3.06 -10.06
N GLU A 33 11.13 -3.61 -8.98
CA GLU A 33 9.77 -3.29 -8.53
C GLU A 33 9.69 -1.90 -7.89
N ILE A 34 10.73 -1.48 -7.18
CA ILE A 34 10.83 -0.12 -6.62
C ILE A 34 10.87 0.90 -7.75
N GLU A 35 11.64 0.65 -8.82
CA GLU A 35 11.69 1.52 -10.00
C GLU A 35 10.30 1.67 -10.64
N LYS A 36 9.55 0.57 -10.79
CA LYS A 36 8.17 0.61 -11.29
C LYS A 36 7.22 1.43 -10.42
N LEU A 37 7.46 1.49 -9.09
CA LEU A 37 6.64 2.30 -8.19
C LEU A 37 6.85 3.80 -8.37
N ASP A 38 7.96 4.22 -8.98
CA ASP A 38 8.26 5.60 -9.34
C ASP A 38 7.69 6.00 -10.72
N GLU A 39 7.21 5.04 -11.51
CA GLU A 39 6.64 5.32 -12.82
C GLU A 39 5.30 6.05 -12.72
N GLY A 40 5.24 7.20 -13.40
CA GLY A 40 4.05 8.03 -13.52
C GLY A 40 3.40 7.94 -14.89
N THR A 41 2.09 8.17 -14.94
CA THR A 41 1.40 8.47 -16.20
C THR A 41 1.78 9.88 -16.69
N GLU A 42 2.15 9.98 -17.97
CA GLU A 42 2.48 11.24 -18.61
C GLU A 42 1.36 12.27 -18.41
N GLY A 43 1.74 13.49 -18.01
CA GLY A 43 0.85 14.64 -17.93
C GLY A 43 -0.11 14.72 -16.75
N LYS A 44 -0.18 13.71 -15.86
CA LYS A 44 -1.09 13.76 -14.69
C LYS A 44 -0.41 13.61 -13.33
N GLY A 45 0.90 13.36 -13.29
CA GLY A 45 1.65 13.14 -12.05
C GLY A 45 1.11 11.96 -11.22
N ARG A 46 0.29 11.09 -11.82
CA ARG A 46 -0.31 9.94 -11.15
C ARG A 46 0.60 8.75 -11.33
N LEU A 47 1.14 8.27 -10.23
CA LEU A 47 1.89 7.01 -10.19
C LEU A 47 1.01 5.85 -10.66
N LEU A 48 1.57 4.99 -11.51
CA LEU A 48 0.93 3.75 -11.95
C LEU A 48 0.70 2.85 -10.73
N GLY A 49 1.78 2.62 -9.98
CA GLY A 49 1.82 1.65 -8.89
C GLY A 49 2.06 0.24 -9.40
N LEU A 50 2.30 -0.68 -8.47
CA LEU A 50 2.53 -2.09 -8.73
C LEU A 50 1.35 -2.89 -8.18
N GLU A 51 0.80 -3.81 -8.97
CA GLU A 51 -0.21 -4.74 -8.47
C GLU A 51 0.44 -5.76 -7.53
N VAL A 52 -0.10 -5.89 -6.32
CA VAL A 52 0.41 -6.86 -5.32
C VAL A 52 -0.74 -7.73 -4.82
N THR A 53 -0.41 -8.96 -4.44
CA THR A 53 -1.32 -9.87 -3.76
C THR A 53 -1.04 -9.83 -2.27
N VAL A 54 -2.07 -9.51 -1.48
CA VAL A 54 -2.05 -9.59 -0.02
C VAL A 54 -2.82 -10.84 0.39
N LEU A 55 -2.19 -11.64 1.26
CA LEU A 55 -2.81 -12.78 1.90
C LEU A 55 -3.25 -12.40 3.31
N ASP A 56 -4.48 -12.73 3.65
CA ASP A 56 -4.93 -12.62 5.04
C ASP A 56 -4.60 -13.90 5.84
N PRO A 57 -4.93 -13.96 7.16
CA PRO A 57 -4.64 -15.14 7.98
C PRO A 57 -5.32 -16.43 7.53
N CYS A 58 -6.38 -16.34 6.70
CA CYS A 58 -7.08 -17.48 6.13
C CYS A 58 -6.60 -17.80 4.70
N LEU A 59 -5.50 -17.19 4.26
CA LEU A 59 -4.94 -17.31 2.91
C LEU A 59 -5.89 -16.88 1.80
N ARG A 60 -6.85 -15.99 2.10
CA ARG A 60 -7.66 -15.35 1.07
C ARG A 60 -6.78 -14.32 0.36
N GLU A 61 -6.83 -14.36 -0.97
CA GLU A 61 -6.06 -13.45 -1.82
C GLU A 61 -6.82 -12.16 -2.09
N PHE A 62 -6.11 -11.05 -1.94
CA PHE A 62 -6.60 -9.72 -2.29
C PHE A 62 -5.58 -9.04 -3.19
N THR A 63 -5.99 -8.78 -4.43
CA THR A 63 -5.16 -8.06 -5.40
C THR A 63 -5.47 -6.58 -5.36
N LEU A 64 -4.45 -5.76 -5.13
CA LEU A 64 -4.59 -4.31 -5.04
C LEU A 64 -3.29 -3.58 -5.40
N PRO A 65 -3.38 -2.33 -5.90
CA PRO A 65 -2.18 -1.57 -6.22
C PRO A 65 -1.46 -1.10 -4.96
N SER A 66 -0.15 -1.29 -4.94
CA SER A 66 0.80 -0.59 -4.09
C SER A 66 1.34 0.65 -4.81
N LYS A 67 1.47 1.78 -4.11
CA LYS A 67 2.06 3.02 -4.62
C LYS A 67 3.08 3.59 -3.65
N LYS A 68 4.20 4.11 -4.14
CA LYS A 68 5.17 4.85 -3.32
C LYS A 68 4.86 6.34 -3.37
N TRP A 69 4.37 6.92 -2.28
CA TRP A 69 4.12 8.36 -2.20
C TRP A 69 5.27 9.05 -1.48
N GLY A 70 5.83 10.07 -2.12
CA GLY A 70 6.78 10.96 -1.48
C GLY A 70 6.09 11.82 -0.42
N MET A 71 6.58 11.78 0.81
CA MET A 71 6.17 12.69 1.89
C MET A 71 7.37 13.52 2.35
N GLN A 72 7.11 14.61 3.08
CA GLN A 72 8.16 15.54 3.52
C GLN A 72 9.33 14.89 4.28
N ARG A 73 9.09 13.81 5.03
CA ARG A 73 10.09 13.17 5.90
C ARG A 73 10.60 11.83 5.39
N THR A 74 9.73 11.05 4.76
CA THR A 74 10.04 9.69 4.29
C THR A 74 8.99 9.28 3.29
N ASP A 75 9.37 8.47 2.31
CA ASP A 75 8.42 7.87 1.41
C ASP A 75 7.50 6.89 2.17
N THR A 76 6.31 6.68 1.62
CA THR A 76 5.31 5.79 2.20
C THR A 76 4.76 4.88 1.11
N TYR A 77 4.80 3.57 1.34
CA TYR A 77 4.05 2.63 0.52
C TYR A 77 2.59 2.64 0.92
N ASN A 78 1.71 2.69 -0.06
CA ASN A 78 0.27 2.73 0.14
C ASN A 78 -0.39 1.62 -0.65
N LEU A 79 -1.06 0.71 0.05
CA LEU A 79 -2.03 -0.18 -0.59
C LEU A 79 -3.32 0.61 -0.78
N VAL A 80 -3.86 0.67 -2.00
CA VAL A 80 -4.96 1.58 -2.34
C VAL A 80 -6.12 0.86 -3.06
N LYS A 81 -7.24 1.57 -3.23
CA LYS A 81 -8.45 1.18 -4.00
C LYS A 81 -9.27 0.01 -3.46
N ASN A 82 -8.65 -1.11 -3.11
CA ASN A 82 -9.34 -2.32 -2.63
C ASN A 82 -9.04 -2.62 -1.16
N TRP A 83 -8.41 -1.68 -0.44
CA TRP A 83 -8.08 -1.87 0.97
C TRP A 83 -9.34 -2.02 1.85
N ASN A 84 -10.40 -1.26 1.58
CA ASN A 84 -11.67 -1.40 2.30
C ASN A 84 -12.26 -2.82 2.21
N ASN A 85 -12.00 -3.56 1.13
CA ASN A 85 -12.48 -4.94 1.01
C ASN A 85 -11.78 -5.84 2.03
N ILE A 86 -10.47 -5.63 2.26
CA ILE A 86 -9.70 -6.36 3.28
C ILE A 86 -10.24 -6.03 4.68
N ILE A 87 -10.49 -4.74 4.96
CA ILE A 87 -11.09 -4.28 6.23
C ILE A 87 -12.44 -4.95 6.47
N SER A 88 -13.34 -4.89 5.49
CA SER A 88 -14.69 -5.46 5.62
C SER A 88 -14.67 -6.98 5.78
N VAL A 89 -13.81 -7.70 5.06
CA VAL A 89 -13.75 -9.18 5.13
C VAL A 89 -13.12 -9.68 6.42
N ASN A 90 -12.26 -8.87 7.05
CA ASN A 90 -11.57 -9.21 8.30
C ASN A 90 -12.20 -8.53 9.55
N ASN A 91 -13.29 -7.79 9.39
CA ASN A 91 -14.01 -7.10 10.47
C ASN A 91 -13.12 -6.19 11.34
N PHE A 92 -12.27 -5.39 10.68
CA PHE A 92 -11.50 -4.32 11.33
C PHE A 92 -12.32 -3.06 11.57
#